data_AF-A0A848ZI61-F1
#
_entry.id   AF-A0A848ZI61-F1
#
_cell.length_a   1.000
_cell.length_b   1.000
_cell.length_c   1.000
_cell.angle_alpha   90.00
_cell.angle_beta   90.00
_cell.angle_gamma   90.00
#
_symmetry.space_group_name_H-M   'P 1'
#
loop_
_entity.id
_entity.type
_entity.pdbx_description
1 polymer ?
#
loop_
_entity_poly.entity_id
_entity_poly.type
_entity_poly.pdbx_seq_one_letter_code
_entity_poly.pdbx_strand_id
1 'polypeptide(L)'
;MFLRRIKAIIASSLALLLLPILGWSKNLTWEDQIIALANGGAVLVADDQSRPIISANVDKALIPASILKIVTAAAALHYLDPSHRFTTEFRLSRENDLYVVGRGDPYLVSEELDLIAHQLKARGLNEVRNICLDDHYFQ
;
A
#
# COMPACT_ATOMS: atom_id res chain seq x y z
N MET A 1 46.60 -58.87 -13.22
CA MET A 1 45.19 -58.47 -13.43
C MET A 1 44.56 -57.80 -12.20
N PHE A 2 44.82 -58.29 -10.99
CA PHE A 2 44.29 -57.79 -9.70
C PHE A 2 44.63 -56.30 -9.39
N LEU A 3 45.89 -55.89 -9.59
CA LEU A 3 46.35 -54.52 -9.34
C LEU A 3 45.69 -53.45 -10.23
N ARG A 4 45.25 -53.80 -11.45
CA ARG A 4 44.54 -52.87 -12.35
C ARG A 4 43.11 -52.61 -11.86
N ARG A 5 42.47 -53.61 -11.23
CA ARG A 5 41.12 -53.49 -10.66
C ARG A 5 41.12 -52.64 -9.38
N ILE A 6 42.13 -52.78 -8.52
CA ILE A 6 42.26 -51.96 -7.30
C ILE A 6 42.48 -50.48 -7.62
N LYS A 7 43.36 -50.16 -8.60
CA LYS A 7 43.57 -48.77 -9.03
C LYS A 7 42.30 -48.14 -9.63
N ALA A 8 41.52 -48.92 -10.39
CA ALA A 8 40.24 -48.46 -10.94
C ALA A 8 39.19 -48.19 -9.85
N ILE A 9 39.12 -49.04 -8.82
CA ILE A 9 38.20 -48.85 -7.69
C ILE A 9 38.58 -47.60 -6.89
N ILE A 10 39.87 -47.39 -6.58
CA ILE A 10 40.32 -46.21 -5.83
C ILE A 10 40.07 -44.92 -6.63
N ALA A 11 40.36 -44.91 -7.93
CA ALA A 11 40.10 -43.75 -8.79
C ALA A 11 38.60 -43.41 -8.91
N SER A 12 37.74 -44.44 -8.97
CA SER A 12 36.27 -44.25 -9.04
C SER A 12 35.69 -43.78 -7.71
N SER A 13 36.26 -44.26 -6.58
CA SER A 13 35.86 -43.86 -5.23
C SER A 13 36.23 -42.41 -4.94
N LEU A 14 37.40 -41.96 -5.41
CA LEU A 14 37.87 -40.59 -5.27
C LEU A 14 37.05 -39.62 -6.13
N ALA A 15 36.64 -40.05 -7.34
CA ALA A 15 35.74 -39.27 -8.20
C ALA A 15 34.34 -39.09 -7.57
N LEU A 16 33.80 -40.11 -6.89
CA LEU A 16 32.53 -40.00 -6.15
C LEU A 16 32.60 -39.08 -4.92
N LEU A 17 33.75 -39.01 -4.26
CA LEU A 17 34.00 -38.11 -3.14
C LEU A 17 34.23 -36.64 -3.56
N LEU A 18 34.58 -36.39 -4.83
CA LEU A 18 34.76 -35.05 -5.39
C LEU A 18 33.49 -34.48 -6.05
N LEU A 19 32.52 -35.33 -6.41
CA LEU A 19 31.20 -34.91 -6.94
C LEU A 19 30.39 -33.98 -6.01
N PRO A 20 30.42 -34.10 -4.66
CA PRO A 20 29.73 -33.16 -3.77
C PRO A 20 30.41 -31.79 -3.71
N ILE A 21 31.69 -31.69 -4.08
CA ILE A 21 32.49 -30.45 -3.99
C ILE A 21 32.29 -29.56 -5.22
N LEU A 22 31.91 -30.14 -6.36
CA LEU A 22 31.41 -29.42 -7.54
C LEU A 22 29.94 -29.01 -7.38
N GLY A 23 29.28 -29.51 -6.33
CA GLY A 23 27.90 -29.26 -6.03
C GLY A 23 27.69 -27.99 -5.18
N TRP A 24 27.45 -26.88 -5.87
CA TRP A 24 26.52 -25.82 -5.44
C TRP A 24 27.00 -24.84 -4.35
N SER A 25 27.96 -23.96 -4.68
CA SER A 25 27.78 -22.56 -4.27
C SER A 25 26.71 -21.97 -5.19
N LYS A 26 25.43 -22.04 -4.81
CA LYS A 26 24.43 -21.16 -5.43
C LYS A 26 24.76 -19.75 -4.96
N ASN A 27 25.59 -19.03 -5.71
CA ASN A 27 25.61 -17.58 -5.59
C ASN A 27 24.23 -17.12 -6.02
N LEU A 28 23.34 -16.84 -5.06
CA LEU A 28 22.05 -16.27 -5.37
C LEU A 28 22.30 -14.97 -6.12
N THR A 29 21.76 -14.88 -7.32
CA THR A 29 21.74 -13.64 -8.07
C THR A 29 20.92 -12.59 -7.30
N TRP A 30 21.11 -11.30 -7.59
CA TRP A 30 20.32 -10.27 -6.90
C TRP A 30 18.83 -10.40 -7.25
N GLU A 31 18.52 -10.92 -8.44
CA GLU A 31 17.17 -11.28 -8.88
C GLU A 31 16.56 -12.35 -7.99
N ASP A 32 17.30 -13.44 -7.72
CA ASP A 32 16.84 -14.52 -6.84
C ASP A 32 16.59 -14.01 -5.41
N GLN A 33 17.43 -13.08 -4.93
CA GLN A 33 17.28 -12.47 -3.60
C GLN A 33 16.00 -11.63 -3.52
N ILE A 34 15.69 -10.82 -4.54
CA ILE A 34 14.46 -10.02 -4.58
C ILE A 34 13.21 -10.92 -4.62
N ILE A 35 13.23 -11.96 -5.45
CA ILE A 35 12.11 -12.91 -5.53
C ILE A 35 11.91 -13.64 -4.19
N ALA A 36 13.01 -14.02 -3.52
CA ALA A 36 12.96 -14.64 -2.20
C ALA A 36 12.38 -13.67 -1.14
N LEU A 37 12.78 -12.40 -1.15
CA LEU A 37 12.24 -11.37 -0.25
C LEU A 37 10.73 -11.16 -0.44
N ALA A 38 10.23 -11.30 -1.67
CA ALA A 38 8.80 -11.18 -1.94
C ALA A 38 7.97 -12.29 -1.27
N ASN A 39 8.59 -13.41 -0.88
CA ASN A 39 7.99 -14.48 -0.08
C ASN A 39 6.59 -14.90 -0.54
N GLY A 40 6.44 -15.20 -1.85
CA GLY A 40 5.15 -15.59 -2.44
C GLY A 40 4.23 -14.44 -2.87
N GLY A 41 4.68 -13.19 -2.66
CA GLY A 41 4.14 -11.98 -3.28
C GLY A 41 4.56 -11.82 -4.75
N ALA A 42 4.23 -10.67 -5.34
CA ALA A 42 4.52 -10.35 -6.73
C ALA A 42 5.63 -9.29 -6.85
N VAL A 43 6.50 -9.46 -7.83
CA VAL A 43 7.56 -8.52 -8.17
C VAL A 43 7.61 -8.31 -9.67
N LEU A 44 7.63 -7.05 -10.07
CA LEU A 44 7.94 -6.61 -11.42
C LEU A 44 9.01 -5.52 -11.32
N VAL A 45 10.15 -5.74 -11.93
CA VAL A 45 11.17 -4.71 -12.15
C VAL A 45 11.29 -4.53 -13.64
N ALA A 46 11.18 -3.31 -14.14
CA ALA A 46 11.29 -2.98 -15.54
C ALA A 46 12.31 -1.86 -15.76
N ASP A 47 12.88 -1.80 -16.97
CA ASP A 47 13.72 -0.67 -17.38
C ASP A 47 12.88 0.57 -17.76
N ASP A 48 13.57 1.63 -18.20
CA ASP A 48 12.97 2.88 -18.67
C ASP A 48 12.07 2.71 -19.90
N GLN A 49 12.24 1.62 -20.65
CA GLN A 49 11.42 1.22 -21.79
C GLN A 49 10.28 0.28 -21.38
N SER A 50 10.03 0.11 -20.08
CA SER A 50 9.03 -0.80 -19.51
C SER A 50 9.25 -2.28 -19.87
N ARG A 51 10.47 -2.67 -20.23
CA ARG A 51 10.81 -4.08 -20.48
C ARG A 51 11.10 -4.76 -19.15
N PRO A 52 10.46 -5.90 -18.84
CA PRO A 52 10.67 -6.59 -17.57
C PRO A 52 12.09 -7.14 -17.46
N ILE A 53 12.78 -6.76 -16.40
CA ILE A 53 14.07 -7.30 -15.95
C ILE A 53 13.82 -8.47 -14.98
N ILE A 54 12.84 -8.32 -14.07
CA ILE A 54 12.35 -9.38 -13.17
C ILE A 54 10.83 -9.45 -13.28
N SER A 55 10.30 -10.66 -13.35
CA SER A 55 8.86 -10.92 -13.25
C SER A 55 8.61 -12.16 -12.40
N ALA A 56 7.90 -12.01 -11.29
CA ALA A 56 7.49 -13.10 -10.43
C ALA A 56 6.05 -12.88 -9.96
N ASN A 57 5.17 -13.87 -10.16
CA ASN A 57 3.76 -13.85 -9.76
C ASN A 57 2.95 -12.62 -10.22
N VAL A 58 3.31 -12.00 -11.35
CA VAL A 58 2.72 -10.71 -11.79
C VAL A 58 1.21 -10.80 -12.08
N ASP A 59 0.71 -11.97 -12.51
CA ASP A 59 -0.71 -12.20 -12.77
C ASP A 59 -1.47 -12.79 -11.56
N LYS A 60 -0.78 -12.97 -10.43
CA LYS A 60 -1.38 -13.54 -9.22
C LYS A 60 -2.18 -12.47 -8.48
N ALA A 61 -3.48 -12.71 -8.30
CA ALA A 61 -4.28 -11.88 -7.42
C ALA A 61 -3.78 -11.97 -5.97
N LEU A 62 -3.50 -10.81 -5.38
CA LEU A 62 -3.01 -10.66 -4.01
C LEU A 62 -3.87 -9.64 -3.26
N ILE A 63 -3.88 -9.71 -1.93
CA ILE A 63 -4.51 -8.71 -1.09
C ILE A 63 -3.59 -7.48 -1.06
N PRO A 64 -3.99 -6.32 -1.60
CA PRO A 64 -3.10 -5.15 -1.73
C PRO A 64 -2.83 -4.46 -0.39
N ALA A 65 -3.64 -4.71 0.64
CA ALA A 65 -3.56 -3.94 1.89
C ALA A 65 -3.48 -2.42 1.60
N SER A 66 -2.56 -1.69 2.23
CA SER A 66 -2.44 -0.25 2.06
C SER A 66 -1.86 0.21 0.72
N ILE A 67 -1.30 -0.65 -0.14
CA ILE A 67 -0.88 -0.21 -1.50
C ILE A 67 -2.09 0.13 -2.38
N LEU A 68 -3.30 -0.30 -2.00
CA LEU A 68 -4.56 0.16 -2.58
C LEU A 68 -4.68 1.69 -2.58
N LYS A 69 -4.07 2.38 -1.60
CA LYS A 69 -4.09 3.84 -1.52
C LYS A 69 -3.48 4.51 -2.75
N ILE A 70 -2.57 3.85 -3.48
CA ILE A 70 -1.98 4.40 -4.71
C ILE A 70 -3.05 4.59 -5.78
N VAL A 71 -3.85 3.55 -6.05
CA VAL A 71 -4.93 3.63 -7.05
C VAL A 71 -6.08 4.52 -6.55
N THR A 72 -6.36 4.54 -5.24
CA THR A 72 -7.33 5.46 -4.65
C THR A 72 -6.89 6.92 -4.82
N ALA A 73 -5.62 7.24 -4.59
CA ALA A 73 -5.08 8.58 -4.78
C ALA A 73 -5.11 9.00 -6.26
N ALA A 74 -4.76 8.10 -7.17
CA ALA A 74 -4.86 8.35 -8.60
C ALA A 74 -6.31 8.62 -9.04
N ALA A 75 -7.27 7.84 -8.55
CA ALA A 75 -8.69 8.07 -8.79
C ALA A 75 -9.17 9.41 -8.22
N ALA A 76 -8.78 9.74 -6.98
CA ALA A 76 -9.12 11.02 -6.36
C ALA A 76 -8.61 12.21 -7.20
N LEU A 77 -7.34 12.17 -7.64
CA LEU A 77 -6.78 13.21 -8.51
C LEU A 77 -7.50 13.33 -9.86
N HIS A 78 -7.93 12.20 -10.43
CA HIS A 78 -8.65 12.18 -11.71
C HIS A 78 -10.08 12.71 -11.60
N TYR A 79 -10.83 12.31 -10.58
CA TYR A 79 -12.26 12.61 -10.46
C TYR A 79 -12.58 13.88 -9.67
N LEU A 80 -11.78 14.21 -8.65
CA LEU A 80 -12.05 15.35 -7.78
C LEU A 80 -11.32 16.62 -8.22
N ASP A 81 -10.28 16.50 -9.06
CA ASP A 81 -9.29 17.52 -9.39
C ASP A 81 -8.35 17.86 -8.20
N PRO A 82 -7.05 18.20 -8.42
CA PRO A 82 -6.12 18.57 -7.34
C PRO A 82 -6.55 19.80 -6.52
N SER A 83 -7.41 20.65 -7.09
CA SER A 83 -7.98 21.83 -6.41
C SER A 83 -9.24 21.53 -5.59
N HIS A 84 -9.72 20.28 -5.57
CA HIS A 84 -10.87 19.88 -4.75
C HIS A 84 -10.75 20.36 -3.31
N ARG A 85 -11.84 20.86 -2.75
CA ARG A 85 -11.96 21.16 -1.33
C ARG A 85 -13.24 20.52 -0.81
N PHE A 86 -13.10 19.72 0.23
CA PHE A 86 -14.25 19.26 0.99
C PHE A 86 -14.91 20.47 1.67
N THR A 87 -16.22 20.37 1.88
CA THR A 87 -17.00 21.45 2.49
C THR A 87 -17.82 20.91 3.65
N THR A 88 -17.80 21.63 4.75
CA THR A 88 -18.69 21.43 5.89
C THR A 88 -19.53 22.68 6.07
N GLU A 89 -20.85 22.57 6.00
CA GLU A 89 -21.75 23.72 6.11
C GLU A 89 -22.39 23.79 7.50
N PHE A 90 -22.51 25.00 8.04
CA PHE A 90 -23.18 25.28 9.30
C PHE A 90 -24.42 26.13 9.02
N ARG A 91 -25.60 25.60 9.36
CA ARG A 91 -26.89 26.26 9.09
C ARG A 91 -27.70 26.37 10.38
N LEU A 92 -28.36 27.50 10.60
CA LEU A 92 -29.20 27.72 11.77
C LEU A 92 -30.69 27.68 11.37
N SER A 93 -31.51 26.93 12.10
CA SER A 93 -32.97 26.95 11.90
C SER A 93 -33.61 28.18 12.55
N ARG A 94 -34.91 28.38 12.28
CA ARG A 94 -35.69 29.46 12.91
C ARG A 94 -35.83 29.27 14.42
N GLU A 95 -35.70 28.04 14.88
CA GLU A 95 -35.82 27.67 16.28
C GLU A 95 -34.46 27.44 16.97
N ASN A 96 -33.38 27.96 16.38
CA ASN A 96 -32.00 27.89 16.87
C ASN A 96 -31.39 26.49 16.93
N ASP A 97 -31.80 25.56 16.06
CA ASP A 97 -31.03 24.33 15.85
C ASP A 97 -29.86 24.58 14.90
N LEU A 98 -28.66 24.15 15.30
CA LEU A 98 -27.46 24.20 14.48
C LEU A 98 -27.30 22.90 13.70
N TYR A 99 -27.45 22.97 12.38
CA TYR A 99 -27.17 21.88 11.47
C TYR A 99 -25.71 21.92 11.02
N VAL A 100 -25.02 20.79 11.16
CA VAL A 100 -23.67 20.54 10.65
C VAL A 100 -23.79 19.56 9.49
N VAL A 101 -23.65 20.07 8.27
CA VAL A 101 -23.80 19.29 7.02
C VAL A 101 -22.42 18.88 6.54
N GLY A 102 -22.08 17.60 6.70
CA GLY A 102 -20.78 17.06 6.34
C GLY A 102 -20.74 16.52 4.90
N ARG A 103 -19.68 16.85 4.15
CA ARG A 103 -19.41 16.26 2.82
C ARG A 103 -18.07 15.51 2.72
N GLY A 104 -17.58 15.01 3.86
CA GLY A 104 -16.41 14.14 3.90
C GLY A 104 -15.07 14.83 4.11
N ASP A 105 -15.07 16.01 4.72
CA ASP A 105 -13.82 16.69 5.07
C ASP A 105 -12.97 15.84 6.01
N PRO A 106 -11.82 15.29 5.54
CA PRO A 106 -10.97 14.44 6.37
C PRO A 106 -10.20 15.24 7.42
N TYR A 107 -10.29 16.58 7.39
CA TYR A 107 -9.60 17.48 8.30
C TYR A 107 -10.53 18.13 9.34
N LEU A 108 -11.78 17.68 9.46
CA LEU A 108 -12.69 18.12 10.53
C LEU A 108 -12.31 17.50 11.89
N VAL A 109 -11.14 17.89 12.40
CA VAL A 109 -10.55 17.46 13.67
C VAL A 109 -10.96 18.37 14.82
N SER A 110 -10.69 17.95 16.07
CA SER A 110 -11.06 18.70 17.26
C SER A 110 -10.55 20.14 17.27
N GLU A 111 -9.30 20.35 16.82
CA GLU A 111 -8.68 21.67 16.73
C GLU A 111 -9.41 22.58 15.74
N GLU A 112 -9.88 22.04 14.62
CA GLU A 112 -10.69 22.79 13.64
C GLU A 112 -12.09 23.09 14.20
N LEU A 113 -12.68 22.16 14.96
CA LEU A 113 -13.97 22.37 15.62
C LEU A 113 -13.92 23.53 16.63
N ASP A 114 -12.83 23.66 17.39
CA ASP A 114 -12.63 24.78 18.32
C ASP A 114 -12.56 26.12 17.56
N LEU A 115 -11.81 26.17 16.47
CA LEU A 115 -11.73 27.35 15.61
C LEU A 115 -13.10 27.72 15.01
N ILE A 116 -13.84 26.74 14.51
CA ILE A 116 -15.19 26.92 13.98
C ILE A 116 -16.14 27.46 15.06
N ALA A 117 -16.12 26.90 16.27
CA ALA A 117 -16.95 27.37 17.37
C ALA A 117 -16.68 28.84 17.71
N HIS A 118 -15.39 29.23 17.76
CA HIS A 118 -15.00 30.63 17.92
C HIS A 118 -15.49 31.53 16.79
N GLN A 119 -15.40 31.07 15.54
CA GLN A 119 -15.89 31.83 14.38
C GLN A 119 -17.42 31.98 14.38
N LEU A 120 -18.16 30.93 14.73
CA LEU A 120 -19.62 30.97 14.85
C LEU A 120 -20.05 31.95 15.95
N LYS A 121 -19.37 31.92 17.10
CA LYS A 121 -19.60 32.89 18.18
C LYS A 121 -19.30 34.33 17.74
N ALA A 122 -18.19 34.56 17.04
CA ALA A 122 -17.84 35.87 16.49
C ALA A 122 -18.87 36.38 15.46
N ARG A 123 -19.58 35.47 14.78
CA ARG A 123 -20.69 35.77 13.86
C ARG A 123 -22.04 35.98 14.58
N GLY A 124 -22.06 35.96 15.91
CA GLY A 124 -23.24 36.28 16.72
C GLY A 124 -24.04 35.08 17.22
N LEU A 125 -23.56 33.86 17.02
CA LEU A 125 -24.20 32.66 17.58
C LEU A 125 -23.86 32.55 19.08
N ASN A 126 -24.82 32.88 19.94
CA ASN A 126 -24.64 32.87 21.40
C ASN A 126 -25.29 31.67 22.09
N GLU A 127 -26.32 31.10 21.47
CA GLU A 127 -27.08 29.97 22.00
C GLU A 127 -27.52 29.08 20.83
N VAL A 128 -27.49 27.77 21.06
CA VAL A 128 -28.06 26.76 20.17
C VAL A 128 -28.95 25.87 21.00
N ARG A 129 -30.11 25.51 20.46
CA ARG A 129 -31.04 24.62 21.14
C ARG A 129 -30.63 23.16 20.97
N ASN A 130 -30.38 22.75 19.73
CA ASN A 130 -29.86 21.43 19.39
C ASN A 130 -28.71 21.55 18.38
N ILE A 131 -27.90 20.49 18.30
CA ILE A 131 -26.94 20.28 17.23
C ILE A 131 -27.41 19.06 16.43
N CYS A 132 -27.63 19.26 15.14
CA CYS A 132 -28.10 18.24 14.21
C CYS A 132 -26.99 17.91 13.21
N LEU A 133 -26.63 16.64 13.08
CA LEU A 133 -25.66 16.18 12.08
C LEU A 133 -26.39 15.71 10.84
N ASP A 134 -25.99 16.21 9.68
CA ASP A 134 -26.47 15.77 8.36
C ASP A 134 -25.31 15.11 7.61
N ASP A 135 -25.39 13.80 7.45
CA ASP A 135 -24.41 12.94 6.78
C ASP A 135 -24.96 12.28 5.50
N HIS A 136 -26.09 12.76 4.97
CA HIS A 136 -26.77 12.16 3.81
C HIS A 136 -25.85 12.05 2.58
N TYR A 137 -24.80 12.86 2.48
CA TYR A 137 -23.86 12.81 1.36
C TYR A 137 -23.28 11.40 1.09
N PHE A 138 -23.23 10.52 2.10
CA PHE A 138 -22.67 9.17 2.00
C PHE A 138 -23.68 8.01 2.04
N GLN A 139 -24.99 8.30 2.06
CA GLN A 139 -26.06 7.28 2.19
C GLN A 139 -26.69 6.89 0.84
#